data_AF-A0A5B9QNW4-F1
#
_entry.id   AF-A0A5B9QNW4-F1
#
_cell.length_a   1.000
_cell.length_b   1.000
_cell.length_c   1.000
_cell.angle_alpha   90.00
_cell.angle_beta   90.00
_cell.angle_gamma   90.00
#
_symmetry.space_group_name_H-M   'P 1'
#
loop_
_entity.id
_entity.type
_entity.pdbx_description
1 polymer ?
#
loop_
_entity_poly.entity_id
_entity_poly.type
_entity_poly.pdbx_seq_one_letter_code
_entity_poly.pdbx_strand_id
1 'polypeptide(L)' 'MKSKNKLVSTSKFLSLVHLSPDEETATKVGSRRGQPIVLCVAAETMHRDGHQFYLSANGVWLVDAVPAAYLTFPG' A
#
# COMPACT_ATOMS: atom_id res chain seq x y z
N MET A 1 0.78 -15.01 -2.44
CA MET A 1 1.05 -13.60 -2.79
C MET A 1 2.41 -13.56 -3.48
N LYS A 2 2.51 -13.25 -4.78
CA LYS A 2 3.83 -13.13 -5.42
C LYS A 2 4.41 -11.77 -5.01
N SER A 3 5.38 -11.82 -4.11
CA SER A 3 6.14 -10.69 -3.55
C SER A 3 6.66 -9.77 -4.65
N LYS A 4 6.34 -8.46 -4.55
CA LYS A 4 7.27 -7.30 -4.52
C LYS A 4 6.52 -6.14 -3.84
N ASN A 5 7.23 -5.38 -3.04
CA ASN A 5 6.81 -4.28 -2.16
C ASN A 5 5.50 -3.58 -2.53
N LYS A 6 4.58 -3.46 -1.56
CA LYS A 6 3.34 -2.70 -1.74
C LYS A 6 3.52 -1.27 -1.25
N LEU A 7 2.90 -0.29 -1.89
CA LEU A 7 3.09 1.14 -1.56
C LEU A 7 1.79 1.80 -1.13
N VAL A 8 1.83 2.55 -0.03
CA VAL A 8 0.63 3.13 0.61
C VAL A 8 0.22 4.45 -0.05
N SER A 9 -1.04 4.55 -0.48
CA SER A 9 -1.68 5.82 -0.83
C SER A 9 -3.00 5.94 -0.06
N THR A 10 -3.15 6.98 0.76
CA THR A 10 -4.40 7.23 1.49
C THR A 10 -5.40 7.95 0.57
N SER A 11 -6.55 7.33 0.33
CA SER A 11 -7.66 7.97 -0.38
C SER A 11 -8.65 8.55 0.62
N LYS A 12 -9.12 9.77 0.37
CA LYS A 12 -9.90 10.58 1.33
C LYS A 12 -11.36 10.14 1.52
N PHE A 13 -11.78 8.95 1.09
CA PHE A 13 -13.21 8.58 1.07
C PHE A 13 -13.60 7.20 1.61
N LEU A 14 -12.66 6.33 1.97
CA LEU A 14 -12.90 5.11 2.74
C LEU A 14 -11.64 4.87 3.58
N SER A 15 -11.77 4.57 4.87
CA SER A 15 -10.68 4.48 5.86
C SER A 15 -9.69 3.32 5.63
N LEU A 16 -9.62 2.77 4.42
CA LEU A 16 -8.74 1.68 4.04
C LEU A 16 -7.51 2.23 3.30
N VAL A 17 -6.37 1.65 3.61
CA VAL A 17 -5.11 1.94 2.94
C VAL A 17 -5.08 1.21 1.60
N HIS A 18 -4.91 1.97 0.50
CA HIS A 18 -4.66 1.39 -0.81
C HIS A 18 -3.19 1.02 -0.95
N LEU A 19 -2.96 -0.17 -1.50
CA LEU A 19 -1.65 -0.72 -1.77
C LEU A 19 -1.43 -0.86 -3.28
N SER A 20 -0.45 -0.14 -3.80
CA SER A 20 0.00 -0.29 -5.20
C SER A 20 0.96 -1.48 -5.33
N PRO A 21 0.96 -2.20 -6.47
CA PRO A 21 1.86 -3.32 -6.72
C PRO A 21 3.29 -2.89 -7.12
N ASP A 22 3.46 -1.65 -7.55
CA ASP A 22 4.73 -1.08 -8.01
C ASP A 22 4.80 0.43 -7.77
N GLU A 23 6.03 0.96 -7.83
CA GLU A 23 6.39 2.36 -7.57
C GLU A 23 5.82 3.36 -8.57
N GLU A 24 5.78 2.98 -9.84
CA GLU A 24 5.21 3.83 -10.90
C GLU A 24 3.73 4.10 -10.62
N THR A 25 2.97 3.05 -10.33
CA THR A 25 1.55 3.12 -9.99
C THR A 25 1.33 3.94 -8.72
N ALA A 26 2.13 3.71 -7.67
CA ALA A 26 2.04 4.47 -6.42
C ALA A 26 2.29 5.96 -6.61
N THR A 27 3.34 6.29 -7.37
CA THR A 27 3.71 7.67 -7.71
C THR A 27 2.58 8.33 -8.50
N LYS A 28 2.08 7.69 -9.56
CA LYS A 28 0.99 8.21 -10.38
C LYS A 28 -0.28 8.47 -9.56
N VAL A 29 -0.65 7.55 -8.67
CA VAL A 29 -1.85 7.67 -7.83
C VAL A 29 -1.67 8.76 -6.77
N GLY A 30 -0.52 8.79 -6.08
CA GLY A 30 -0.21 9.78 -5.05
C GLY A 30 -0.07 11.20 -5.62
N SER A 31 0.49 11.32 -6.82
CA SER A 31 0.66 12.60 -7.52
C SER A 31 -0.64 13.34 -7.81
N ARG A 32 -1.79 12.65 -7.78
CA ARG A 32 -3.12 13.27 -7.96
C ARG A 32 -3.46 14.28 -6.86
N ARG A 33 -2.73 14.28 -5.74
CA ARG A 33 -2.97 15.15 -4.58
C ARG A 33 -1.78 16.07 -4.24
N GLY A 34 -0.69 16.05 -5.01
CA GLY A 34 0.53 16.81 -4.73
C GLY A 34 1.78 15.94 -4.88
N GLN A 35 2.90 16.32 -4.28
CA GLN A 35 4.12 15.52 -4.33
C GLN A 35 3.98 14.26 -3.44
N PRO A 36 4.07 13.04 -4.00
CA PRO A 36 3.91 11.82 -3.22
C PRO A 36 5.18 11.46 -2.46
N ILE A 37 5.01 10.86 -1.27
CA ILE A 37 6.03 10.08 -0.60
C ILE A 37 5.65 8.62 -0.75
N VAL A 38 6.56 7.82 -1.29
CA VAL A 38 6.35 6.42 -1.62
C VAL A 38 7.03 5.54 -0.57
N LEU A 39 6.25 4.77 0.20
CA LEU A 39 6.74 3.92 1.29
C LEU A 39 6.57 2.44 0.98
N CYS A 40 7.64 1.65 1.12
CA CYS A 40 7.60 0.19 0.92
C CYS A 40 6.94 -0.52 2.09
N VAL A 41 6.01 -1.42 1.79
CA VAL A 41 5.33 -2.28 2.76
C VAL A 41 5.84 -3.71 2.63
N ALA A 42 6.30 -4.29 3.75
CA ALA A 42 6.61 -5.70 3.90
C ALA A 42 5.34 -6.56 3.96
N ALA A 43 4.55 -6.51 2.88
CA ALA A 43 3.18 -7.06 2.83
C ALA A 43 3.13 -8.59 3.02
N GLU A 44 4.16 -9.32 2.57
CA GLU A 44 4.24 -10.76 2.78
C GLU A 44 4.33 -11.10 4.26
N THR A 45 5.24 -10.46 4.99
CA THR A 45 5.37 -10.63 6.44
C THR A 45 4.07 -10.22 7.14
N MET A 46 3.53 -9.06 6.80
CA MET A 46 2.27 -8.56 7.36
C MET A 46 1.10 -9.54 7.14
N HIS A 47 1.03 -10.18 5.97
CA HIS A 47 0.01 -11.20 5.68
C HIS A 47 0.23 -12.49 6.49
N ARG A 48 1.48 -12.96 6.62
CA ARG A 48 1.80 -14.12 7.48
C ARG A 48 1.49 -13.86 8.95
N ASP A 49 1.65 -12.63 9.40
CA ASP A 49 1.36 -12.20 10.77
C ASP A 49 -0.16 -12.01 11.02
N GLY A 50 -1.00 -12.31 10.02
CA GLY A 50 -2.46 -12.42 10.18
C GLY A 50 -3.25 -11.19 9.77
N HIS A 51 -2.61 -10.14 9.26
CA HIS A 51 -3.34 -8.97 8.76
C HIS A 51 -4.15 -9.31 7.51
N GLN A 52 -5.37 -8.77 7.44
CA GLN A 52 -6.29 -9.00 6.33
C GLN A 52 -5.98 -8.08 5.16
N PHE A 53 -5.97 -8.67 3.96
CA PHE A 53 -5.82 -7.97 2.69
C PHE A 53 -7.06 -8.27 1.85
N TYR A 54 -7.64 -7.23 1.28
CA TYR A 54 -8.80 -7.36 0.39
C TYR A 54 -8.41 -6.94 -1.01
N LEU A 55 -8.88 -7.67 -2.01
CA LEU A 55 -8.75 -7.29 -3.40
C LEU A 55 -10.09 -6.68 -3.85
N SER A 56 -10.08 -5.39 -4.19
CA SER A 56 -11.25 -4.74 -4.77
C SER A 56 -11.56 -5.29 -6.17
N ALA A 57 -12.79 -5.06 -6.65
CA ALA A 57 -13.20 -5.45 -8.00
C ALA A 57 -12.30 -4.85 -9.12
N ASN A 58 -11.65 -3.72 -8.85
CA ASN A 58 -10.74 -3.05 -9.80
C ASN A 58 -9.27 -3.51 -9.65
N GLY A 59 -9.01 -4.58 -8.91
CA GLY A 59 -7.66 -5.13 -8.74
C GLY A 59 -6.76 -4.35 -7.78
N VAL A 60 -7.29 -3.37 -7.05
CA VAL A 60 -6.55 -2.62 -6.02
C VAL A 60 -6.58 -3.38 -4.70
N TRP A 61 -5.43 -3.52 -4.05
CA TRP A 61 -5.31 -4.12 -2.72
C TRP A 61 -5.63 -3.10 -1.63
N LEU A 62 -6.37 -3.56 -0.62
CA LEU A 62 -6.84 -2.79 0.52
C LEU A 62 -6.43 -3.46 1.82
N VAL A 63 -6.07 -2.66 2.81
CA VAL A 63 -5.85 -3.10 4.20
C VAL A 63 -6.41 -2.06 5.16
N ASP A 64 -6.81 -2.47 6.36
CA ASP A 64 -7.34 -1.54 7.36
C ASP A 64 -6.28 -0.53 7.81
N ALA A 65 -5.08 -1.00 8.09
CA ALA A 65 -3.94 -0.19 8.46
C ALA A 65 -2.63 -0.91 8.11
N VAL A 66 -1.57 -0.15 7.92
CA VAL A 66 -0.20 -0.69 7.83
C VAL A 66 0.58 -0.26 9.07
N PRO A 67 0.86 -1.17 10.02
CA PRO A 67 1.70 -0.84 11.17
C PRO A 67 3.10 -0.37 10.73
N ALA A 68 3.68 0.57 11.46
CA ALA A 68 4.97 1.18 11.12
C ALA A 68 6.12 0.16 11.02
N ALA A 69 6.05 -0.95 11.76
CA ALA A 69 7.02 -2.04 11.70
C ALA A 69 7.15 -2.69 10.31
N TYR A 70 6.14 -2.52 9.44
CA TYR A 70 6.15 -3.05 8.08
C TYR A 70 6.47 -1.97 7.04
N LEU A 71 6.78 -0.73 7.44
CA LEU A 71 7.10 0.38 6.54
C LEU A 71 8.61 0.60 6.44
N THR A 72 9.09 0.77 5.21
CA THR A 72 10.44 1.26 4.91
C THR A 72 10.34 2.60 4.21
N PHE A 73 11.05 3.59 4.75
CA PHE A 73 11.19 4.91 4.12
C PHE A 73 12.22 4.84 2.99
N PRO A 74 12.00 5.57 1.88
CA PRO A 74 13.05 5.76 0.89
C PRO A 74 14.24 6.47 1.56
N GLY A 75 15.45 5.96 1.31
CA GLY A 75 16.70 6.56 1.76
C GLY A 75 17.16 7.72 0.88
#